data_AF-A0A931W6Y9-F1
#
_entry.id   AF-A0A931W6Y9-F1
#
_cell.length_a   1.000
_cell.length_b   1.000
_cell.length_c   1.000
_cell.angle_alpha   90.00
_cell.angle_beta   90.00
_cell.angle_gamma   90.00
#
_symmetry.space_group_name_H-M   'P 1'
#
loop_
_entity.id
_entity.type
_entity.pdbx_description
1 polymer ?
#
loop_
_entity_poly.entity_id
_entity_poly.type
_entity_poly.pdbx_seq_one_letter_code
_entity_poly.pdbx_strand_id
1 'polypeptide(L)'
;MRKILITLGVIILLISICFAYLYKQSNLSPNNQKLEQFLKDHKAAGEIAEAYKIAYQNPQGVLSKVKCYCGCIKNNGHKNNRHCFINDDGSFNLMGLNCGLCVKTSIVSSQMLAEGKTVQEISDYVDNRWGKGE
;
A
#
# COMPACT_ATOMS: atom_id res chain seq x y z
N MET A 1 9.26 -20.27 46.94
CA MET A 1 9.60 -20.59 45.54
C MET A 1 8.37 -20.94 44.69
N ARG A 2 7.54 -21.94 45.05
CA ARG A 2 6.35 -22.34 44.25
C ARG A 2 5.33 -21.23 43.96
N LYS A 3 5.01 -20.38 44.95
CA LYS A 3 4.09 -19.24 44.75
C LYS A 3 4.65 -18.18 43.79
N ILE A 4 5.95 -17.90 43.85
CA ILE A 4 6.66 -16.95 42.97
C ILE A 4 6.62 -17.44 41.52
N LEU A 5 6.88 -18.73 41.29
CA LEU A 5 6.80 -19.36 39.96
C LEU A 5 5.38 -19.26 39.36
N ILE A 6 4.34 -19.50 40.17
CA ILE A 6 2.95 -19.40 39.72
C ILE A 6 2.60 -17.95 39.37
N THR A 7 2.97 -16.99 40.22
CA THR A 7 2.71 -15.56 39.98
C THR A 7 3.41 -15.05 38.71
N LEU A 8 4.66 -15.45 38.47
CA LEU A 8 5.39 -15.09 37.24
C LEU A 8 4.74 -15.67 35.98
N GLY A 9 4.28 -16.93 36.03
CA GLY A 9 3.58 -17.57 34.92
C GLY A 9 2.28 -16.84 34.54
N VAL A 10 1.51 -16.39 35.53
CA VAL A 10 0.28 -15.60 35.28
C VAL A 10 0.59 -14.24 34.66
N ILE A 11 1.63 -13.55 35.14
CA ILE A 11 2.03 -12.24 34.57
C ILE A 11 2.46 -12.39 33.10
N ILE A 12 3.27 -13.40 32.78
CA ILE A 12 3.73 -13.65 31.40
C ILE A 12 2.54 -13.96 30.48
N LEU A 13 1.57 -14.75 30.94
CA LEU A 13 0.35 -15.04 30.18
C LEU A 13 -0.46 -13.76 29.91
N LEU A 14 -0.65 -12.92 30.93
CA LEU A 14 -1.37 -11.65 30.79
C LEU A 14 -0.67 -10.68 29.84
N ILE A 15 0.67 -10.59 29.90
CA ILE A 15 1.46 -9.77 28.97
C ILE A 15 1.33 -10.30 27.54
N SER A 16 1.38 -11.62 27.34
CA SER A 16 1.26 -12.23 26.01
C SER A 16 -0.12 -11.99 25.39
N ILE A 17 -1.18 -12.10 26.18
CA ILE A 17 -2.55 -11.79 25.76
C ILE A 17 -2.70 -10.30 25.43
N CYS A 18 -2.17 -9.42 26.29
CA CYS A 18 -2.17 -7.98 26.06
C CYS A 18 -1.44 -7.62 24.76
N PHE A 19 -0.25 -8.20 24.53
CA PHE A 19 0.53 -7.98 23.32
C PHE A 19 -0.22 -8.44 22.07
N ALA A 20 -0.84 -9.63 22.10
CA ALA A 20 -1.66 -10.11 20.99
C ALA A 20 -2.87 -9.20 20.72
N TYR A 21 -3.50 -8.67 21.76
CA TYR A 21 -4.65 -7.76 21.63
C TYR A 21 -4.25 -6.43 21.00
N LEU A 22 -3.16 -5.82 21.48
CA LEU A 22 -2.63 -4.57 20.94
C LEU A 22 -2.12 -4.73 19.50
N TYR A 23 -1.45 -5.86 19.19
CA TYR A 23 -1.01 -6.20 17.83
C TYR A 23 -2.19 -6.38 16.87
N LYS A 24 -3.29 -6.99 17.34
CA LYS A 24 -4.52 -7.10 16.53
C LYS A 24 -5.17 -5.72 16.32
N GLN A 25 -5.22 -4.89 17.36
CA GLN A 25 -5.85 -3.57 17.31
C GLN A 25 -5.09 -2.58 16.41
N SER A 26 -3.76 -2.62 16.39
CA SER A 26 -2.96 -1.78 15.49
C SER A 26 -3.21 -2.13 14.01
N ASN A 27 -3.43 -3.41 13.70
CA ASN A 27 -3.80 -3.88 12.37
C ASN A 27 -5.27 -3.60 12.01
N LEU A 28 -6.13 -3.33 13.00
CA LEU A 28 -7.56 -3.03 12.85
C LEU A 28 -7.88 -1.52 12.76
N SER A 29 -6.90 -0.66 12.49
CA SER A 29 -7.17 0.77 12.22
C SER A 29 -8.37 0.92 11.28
N PRO A 30 -9.35 1.79 11.57
CA PRO A 30 -10.57 1.95 10.75
C PRO A 30 -10.27 2.17 9.26
N ASN A 31 -9.13 2.76 8.98
CA ASN A 31 -8.60 3.00 7.64
C ASN A 31 -8.15 1.70 6.95
N ASN A 32 -7.43 0.83 7.65
CA ASN A 32 -7.03 -0.48 7.12
C ASN A 32 -8.25 -1.39 6.94
N GLN A 33 -9.26 -1.29 7.82
CA GLN A 33 -10.50 -2.06 7.67
C GLN A 33 -11.23 -1.72 6.37
N LYS A 34 -11.29 -0.43 5.98
CA LYS A 34 -11.89 -0.02 4.69
C LYS A 34 -11.14 -0.60 3.49
N LEU A 35 -9.81 -0.59 3.53
CA LEU A 35 -8.98 -1.17 2.47
C LEU A 35 -9.20 -2.68 2.35
N GLU A 36 -9.11 -3.42 3.46
CA GLU A 36 -9.30 -4.88 3.43
C GLU A 36 -10.71 -5.27 2.96
N GLN A 37 -11.74 -4.50 3.36
CA GLN A 37 -13.10 -4.70 2.88
C GLN A 37 -13.19 -4.44 1.36
N PHE A 38 -12.63 -3.33 0.87
CA PHE A 38 -12.60 -3.03 -0.57
C PHE A 38 -11.92 -4.14 -1.37
N LEU A 39 -10.75 -4.62 -0.91
CA LEU A 39 -10.01 -5.69 -1.57
C LEU A 39 -10.84 -6.99 -1.64
N LYS A 40 -11.53 -7.32 -0.54
CA LYS A 40 -12.41 -8.49 -0.48
C LYS A 40 -13.60 -8.38 -1.43
N ASP A 41 -14.29 -7.23 -1.44
CA ASP A 41 -15.48 -7.01 -2.26
C ASP A 41 -15.17 -7.10 -3.76
N HIS A 42 -13.97 -6.69 -4.16
CA HIS A 42 -13.51 -6.71 -5.55
C HIS A 42 -12.66 -7.94 -5.90
N LYS A 43 -12.50 -8.89 -4.98
CA LYS A 43 -11.64 -10.08 -5.13
C LYS A 43 -10.21 -9.73 -5.57
N ALA A 44 -9.72 -8.57 -5.16
CA ALA A 44 -8.37 -8.11 -5.44
C ALA A 44 -7.37 -8.91 -4.60
N ALA A 45 -6.39 -9.55 -5.26
CA ALA A 45 -5.39 -10.39 -4.62
C ALA A 45 -4.02 -10.21 -5.30
N GLY A 46 -2.98 -10.79 -4.69
CA GLY A 46 -1.61 -10.75 -5.24
C GLY A 46 -1.11 -9.32 -5.46
N GLU A 47 -0.49 -9.09 -6.61
CA GLU A 47 0.08 -7.80 -6.99
C GLU A 47 -0.94 -6.65 -6.99
N ILE A 48 -2.20 -6.92 -7.33
CA ILE A 48 -3.25 -5.89 -7.31
C ILE A 48 -3.49 -5.43 -5.87
N ALA A 49 -3.69 -6.38 -4.95
CA ALA A 49 -3.90 -6.05 -3.54
C ALA A 49 -2.69 -5.31 -2.95
N GLU A 50 -1.48 -5.72 -3.31
CA GLU A 50 -0.25 -5.07 -2.88
C GLU A 50 -0.15 -3.63 -3.41
N ALA A 51 -0.47 -3.40 -4.68
CA ALA A 51 -0.46 -2.07 -5.26
C ALA A 51 -1.42 -1.09 -4.54
N TYR A 52 -2.62 -1.55 -4.18
CA TYR A 52 -3.54 -0.75 -3.37
C TYR A 52 -2.97 -0.45 -1.98
N LYS A 53 -2.34 -1.43 -1.33
CA LYS A 53 -1.70 -1.24 -0.01
C LYS A 53 -0.60 -0.19 -0.09
N ILE A 54 0.31 -0.29 -1.07
CA ILE A 54 1.38 0.69 -1.28
C ILE A 54 0.81 2.11 -1.46
N ALA A 55 -0.20 2.26 -2.32
CA ALA A 55 -0.81 3.56 -2.61
C ALA A 55 -1.59 4.15 -1.42
N TYR A 56 -2.20 3.29 -0.60
CA TYR A 56 -2.98 3.69 0.57
C TYR A 56 -2.10 4.10 1.75
N GLN A 57 -1.07 3.31 2.06
CA GLN A 57 -0.23 3.49 3.24
C GLN A 57 0.67 4.73 3.16
N ASN A 58 1.05 5.17 1.96
CA ASN A 58 1.97 6.29 1.74
C ASN A 58 1.35 7.40 0.86
N PRO A 59 0.37 8.19 1.35
CA PRO A 59 -0.35 9.15 0.52
C PRO A 59 0.52 10.20 -0.17
N GLN A 60 1.60 10.63 0.50
CA GLN A 60 2.57 11.60 0.00
C GLN A 60 3.90 10.96 -0.43
N GLY A 61 3.93 9.63 -0.53
CA GLY A 61 5.12 8.87 -0.88
C GLY A 61 5.45 8.91 -2.37
N VAL A 62 6.32 8.00 -2.81
CA VAL A 62 6.85 7.94 -4.19
C VAL A 62 5.74 7.94 -5.26
N LEU A 63 4.62 7.24 -5.04
CA LEU A 63 3.54 7.15 -6.02
C LEU A 63 2.78 8.47 -6.23
N SER A 64 2.92 9.43 -5.31
CA SER A 64 2.37 10.79 -5.49
C SER A 64 3.21 11.66 -6.44
N LYS A 65 4.43 11.21 -6.77
CA LYS A 65 5.42 11.93 -7.58
C LYS A 65 5.70 11.24 -8.92
N VAL A 66 5.60 9.92 -8.97
CA VAL A 66 5.82 9.11 -10.17
C VAL A 66 4.58 9.10 -11.08
N LYS A 67 4.77 9.29 -12.39
CA LYS A 67 3.71 9.24 -13.41
C LYS A 67 3.27 7.79 -13.71
N CYS A 68 2.12 7.60 -14.35
CA CYS A 68 1.77 6.33 -14.99
C CYS A 68 1.59 6.56 -16.51
N TYR A 69 2.10 5.65 -17.33
CA TYR A 69 2.06 5.75 -18.80
C TYR A 69 1.04 4.80 -19.43
N CYS A 70 -0.14 4.71 -18.80
CA CYS A 70 -1.23 3.83 -19.23
C CYS A 70 -2.18 4.48 -20.23
N GLY A 71 -1.90 5.69 -20.70
CA GLY A 71 -2.76 6.48 -21.58
C GLY A 71 -3.95 7.17 -20.88
N CYS A 72 -4.35 6.73 -19.69
CA CYS A 72 -5.50 7.30 -18.97
C CYS A 72 -5.26 8.72 -18.43
N ILE A 73 -4.00 9.14 -18.27
CA ILE A 73 -3.64 10.49 -17.79
C ILE A 73 -4.21 11.57 -18.72
N LYS A 74 -4.22 11.32 -20.03
CA LYS A 74 -4.72 12.28 -21.04
C LYS A 74 -6.24 12.46 -21.00
N ASN A 75 -6.98 11.46 -20.52
CA ASN A 75 -8.45 11.43 -20.63
C ASN A 75 -9.18 11.66 -19.30
N ASN A 76 -8.56 11.31 -18.16
CA ASN A 76 -9.25 11.27 -16.86
C ASN A 76 -8.65 12.19 -15.78
N GLY A 77 -7.67 13.05 -16.12
CA GLY A 77 -7.11 14.03 -15.18
C GLY A 77 -6.24 13.45 -14.04
N HIS A 78 -5.86 12.17 -14.12
CA HIS A 78 -4.96 11.54 -13.14
C HIS A 78 -3.54 12.13 -13.24
N LYS A 79 -2.95 12.49 -12.09
CA LYS A 79 -1.69 13.26 -12.06
C LYS A 79 -0.45 12.39 -11.86
N ASN A 80 -0.61 11.23 -11.23
CA ASN A 80 0.46 10.35 -10.80
C ASN A 80 -0.07 8.92 -10.64
N ASN A 81 0.83 7.98 -10.38
CA ASN A 81 0.52 6.57 -10.22
C ASN A 81 -0.44 6.30 -9.06
N ARG A 82 -0.39 7.09 -7.97
CA ARG A 82 -1.31 6.94 -6.84
C ARG A 82 -2.78 7.11 -7.24
N HIS A 83 -3.09 8.02 -8.15
CA HIS A 83 -4.48 8.30 -8.59
C HIS A 83 -5.14 7.11 -9.27
N CYS A 84 -4.36 6.12 -9.71
CA CYS A 84 -4.91 4.87 -10.25
C CYS A 84 -5.59 4.01 -9.17
N PHE A 85 -5.22 4.22 -7.90
CA PHE A 85 -5.69 3.41 -6.77
C PHE A 85 -6.55 4.21 -5.79
N ILE A 86 -6.24 5.50 -5.58
CA ILE A 86 -6.91 6.36 -4.61
C ILE A 86 -7.32 7.68 -5.28
N ASN A 87 -8.60 8.03 -5.19
CA ASN A 87 -9.14 9.31 -5.66
C ASN A 87 -8.72 10.49 -4.75
N ASP A 88 -8.93 11.71 -5.22
CA ASP A 88 -8.60 12.94 -4.49
C ASP A 88 -9.36 13.06 -3.15
N ASP A 89 -10.58 12.51 -3.08
CA ASP A 89 -11.39 12.45 -1.85
C ASP A 89 -10.99 11.31 -0.89
N GLY A 90 -9.99 10.51 -1.25
CA GLY A 90 -9.50 9.37 -0.47
C GLY A 90 -10.26 8.06 -0.69
N SER A 91 -11.28 8.03 -1.55
CA SER A 91 -11.96 6.79 -1.94
C SER A 91 -11.09 5.93 -2.86
N PHE A 92 -11.37 4.61 -2.91
CA PHE A 92 -10.65 3.69 -3.79
C PHE A 92 -11.10 3.85 -5.25
N ASN A 93 -10.15 3.95 -6.16
CA ASN A 93 -10.39 4.04 -7.59
C ASN A 93 -10.35 2.64 -8.21
N LEU A 94 -11.39 2.23 -8.95
CA LEU A 94 -11.49 0.90 -9.56
C LEU A 94 -10.54 0.69 -10.75
N MET A 95 -9.93 1.75 -11.28
CA MET A 95 -8.99 1.68 -12.40
C MET A 95 -7.80 0.77 -12.07
N GLY A 96 -7.29 0.85 -10.84
CA GLY A 96 -6.16 0.06 -10.35
C GLY A 96 -6.40 -1.45 -10.40
N LEU A 97 -7.66 -1.90 -10.35
CA LEU A 97 -8.03 -3.31 -10.49
C LEU A 97 -7.74 -3.87 -11.89
N ASN A 98 -7.73 -3.01 -12.92
CA ASN A 98 -7.72 -3.41 -14.32
C ASN A 98 -6.50 -2.89 -15.10
N CYS A 99 -5.53 -2.26 -14.45
CA CYS A 99 -4.37 -1.65 -15.12
C CYS A 99 -3.05 -2.28 -14.66
N GLY A 100 -2.60 -3.32 -15.36
CA GLY A 100 -1.36 -4.02 -15.05
C GLY A 100 -0.10 -3.13 -15.09
N LEU A 101 -0.08 -2.09 -15.93
CA LEU A 101 1.03 -1.14 -15.98
C LEU A 101 1.11 -0.31 -14.70
N CYS A 102 -0.01 0.25 -14.23
CA CYS A 102 0.03 1.06 -13.01
C CYS A 102 0.30 0.19 -11.77
N VAL A 103 -0.17 -1.07 -11.74
CA VAL A 103 0.22 -2.06 -10.72
C VAL A 103 1.73 -2.31 -10.73
N LYS A 104 2.32 -2.61 -11.88
CA LYS A 104 3.78 -2.81 -11.97
C LYS A 104 4.58 -1.57 -11.61
N THR A 105 4.11 -0.40 -12.04
CA THR A 105 4.74 0.89 -11.72
C THR A 105 4.74 1.12 -10.20
N SER A 106 3.65 0.79 -9.51
CA SER A 106 3.56 0.98 -8.06
C SER A 106 4.54 0.08 -7.31
N ILE A 107 4.59 -1.21 -7.69
CA ILE A 107 5.44 -2.20 -7.06
C ILE A 107 6.92 -1.87 -7.29
N VAL A 108 7.33 -1.61 -8.54
CA VAL A 108 8.73 -1.29 -8.86
C VAL A 108 9.17 0.01 -8.19
N SER A 109 8.30 1.04 -8.17
CA SER A 109 8.63 2.30 -7.49
C SER A 109 8.82 2.10 -5.99
N SER A 110 8.00 1.25 -5.37
CA SER A 110 8.13 0.91 -3.95
C SER A 110 9.41 0.13 -3.67
N GLN A 111 9.74 -0.85 -4.52
CA GLN A 111 10.97 -1.64 -4.40
C GLN A 111 12.23 -0.79 -4.54
N MET A 112 12.30 0.04 -5.57
CA MET A 112 13.45 0.94 -5.77
C MET A 112 13.61 1.93 -4.61
N LEU A 113 12.51 2.43 -4.04
CA LEU A 113 12.57 3.27 -2.85
C LEU A 113 13.15 2.50 -1.65
N ALA A 114 12.74 1.25 -1.46
CA ALA A 114 13.28 0.38 -0.40
C ALA A 114 14.76 0.05 -0.62
N GLU A 115 15.23 0.04 -1.87
CA GLU A 115 16.65 -0.08 -2.24
C GLU A 115 17.46 1.22 -2.04
N GLY A 116 16.82 2.30 -1.56
CA GLY A 116 17.47 3.57 -1.26
C GLY A 116 17.57 4.53 -2.45
N LYS A 117 16.88 4.26 -3.56
CA LYS A 117 16.81 5.18 -4.69
C LYS A 117 16.03 6.44 -4.32
N THR A 118 16.48 7.57 -4.87
CA THR A 118 15.77 8.84 -4.74
C THR A 118 14.50 8.84 -5.59
N VAL A 119 13.52 9.67 -5.21
CA VAL A 119 12.27 9.83 -5.98
C VAL A 119 12.55 10.27 -7.43
N GLN A 120 13.62 11.06 -7.65
CA GLN A 120 14.01 11.48 -8.99
C GLN A 120 14.52 10.29 -9.82
N GLU A 121 15.44 9.48 -9.29
CA GLU A 121 15.92 8.27 -9.98
C GLU A 121 14.78 7.30 -10.32
N ILE A 122 13.80 7.16 -9.42
CA ILE A 122 12.63 6.30 -9.65
C ILE A 122 11.77 6.87 -10.76
N SER A 123 11.50 8.17 -10.73
CA SER A 123 10.73 8.85 -11.79
C SER A 123 11.43 8.71 -13.14
N ASP A 124 12.74 8.95 -13.19
CA ASP A 124 13.53 8.82 -14.43
C ASP A 124 13.52 7.37 -14.95
N TYR A 125 13.61 6.38 -14.06
CA TYR A 125 13.51 4.97 -14.44
C TYR A 125 12.14 4.65 -15.07
N VAL A 126 11.05 5.12 -14.44
CA VAL A 126 9.67 4.93 -14.91
C VAL A 126 9.45 5.62 -16.26
N ASP A 127 9.86 6.88 -16.38
CA ASP A 127 9.76 7.69 -17.60
C ASP A 127 10.55 7.04 -18.75
N ASN A 128 11.77 6.57 -18.49
CA ASN A 128 12.58 5.88 -19.51
C ASN A 128 12.02 4.52 -19.93
N ARG A 129 11.43 3.77 -18.99
CA ARG A 129 10.96 2.41 -19.24
C ARG A 129 9.60 2.37 -19.91
N TRP A 130 8.71 3.30 -19.58
CA TRP A 130 7.31 3.27 -20.04
C TRP A 130 6.85 4.54 -20.77
N GLY A 131 7.59 5.64 -20.68
CA GLY A 131 7.19 6.92 -21.29
C GLY A 131 7.42 7.05 -22.79
N LYS A 132 8.04 6.07 -23.45
CA LYS A 132 8.36 6.12 -24.89
C LYS A 132 7.20 5.71 -25.82
N GLY A 133 6.05 5.31 -25.25
CA GLY A 133 4.89 4.81 -26.01
C GLY A 133 3.68 5.75 -26.02
N GLU A 134 3.80 6.97 -25.49
CA GLU A 134 2.73 7.99 -25.39
C GLU A 134 3.00 9.26 -26.21
#